data_AF-A0A7Y4LYN2-F1
#
_entry.id   AF-A0A7Y4LYN2-F1
#
_cell.length_a   1.000
_cell.length_b   1.000
_cell.length_c   1.000
_cell.angle_alpha   90.00
_cell.angle_beta   90.00
_cell.angle_gamma   90.00
#
_symmetry.space_group_name_H-M   'P 1'
#
loop_
_entity.id
_entity.type
_entity.pdbx_description
1 polymer ?
#
loop_
_entity_poly.entity_id
_entity_poly.type
_entity_poly.pdbx_seq_one_letter_code
_entity_poly.pdbx_strand_id
1 'polypeptide(L)'
;MELPLADADLRSGAASEFDRHVQSLETRTRRILSCTPRDSFAWLVAFGLQVAHEVSARSFDLLAASYETSPNEAWVGLRRIIVAIPLALAAPEHIQRMILDEFQNLVRHRFVEIPARVYFNAPAEIRALLESRIEQLNPSSKKLFSEELEKLRS
;
A
#
# COMPACT_ATOMS: atom_id res chain seq x y z
N MET A 1 36.80 -8.42 -17.67
CA MET A 1 38.02 -8.72 -16.90
C MET A 1 38.29 -7.50 -16.04
N GLU A 2 38.11 -7.43 -14.72
CA GLU A 2 37.68 -8.30 -13.61
C GLU A 2 36.87 -7.37 -12.65
N LEU A 3 35.92 -7.79 -11.81
CA LEU A 3 36.08 -8.72 -10.69
C LEU A 3 34.73 -9.37 -10.28
N PRO A 4 34.75 -10.66 -9.92
CA PRO A 4 33.70 -11.40 -9.22
C PRO A 4 33.80 -11.16 -7.70
N LEU A 5 32.66 -11.14 -6.97
CA LEU A 5 32.54 -11.44 -5.51
C LEU A 5 31.14 -11.15 -4.92
N ALA A 6 30.19 -10.56 -5.65
CA ALA A 6 28.91 -10.15 -5.05
C ALA A 6 27.87 -11.29 -4.85
N ASP A 7 27.98 -12.40 -5.58
CA ASP A 7 26.93 -13.45 -5.57
C ASP A 7 27.00 -14.40 -4.37
N ALA A 8 28.11 -14.45 -3.63
CA ALA A 8 28.29 -15.35 -2.49
C ALA A 8 27.84 -14.74 -1.16
N ASP A 9 28.05 -13.44 -0.95
CA ASP A 9 27.68 -12.73 0.29
C ASP A 9 26.19 -12.34 0.35
N LEU A 10 25.55 -12.17 -0.82
CA LEU A 10 24.12 -11.83 -0.91
C LEU A 10 23.18 -12.96 -0.48
N ARG A 11 23.64 -14.21 -0.40
CA ARG A 11 22.76 -15.37 -0.15
C ARG A 11 22.83 -15.96 1.26
N SER A 12 23.82 -15.64 2.09
CA SER A 12 23.95 -16.26 3.43
C SER A 12 23.79 -15.30 4.61
N GLY A 13 24.15 -14.01 4.46
CA GLY A 13 24.04 -13.02 5.55
C GLY A 13 22.79 -12.14 5.47
N ALA A 14 22.51 -11.59 4.28
CA ALA A 14 21.45 -10.61 4.07
C ALA A 14 20.04 -11.16 4.31
N ALA A 15 19.79 -12.42 3.92
CA ALA A 15 18.51 -13.09 4.20
C ALA A 15 18.29 -13.24 5.71
N SER A 16 19.30 -13.68 6.47
CA SER A 16 19.20 -13.86 7.92
C SER A 16 19.02 -12.55 8.70
N GLU A 17 19.58 -11.45 8.19
CA GLU A 17 19.42 -10.12 8.76
C GLU A 17 18.04 -9.55 8.45
N PHE A 18 17.58 -9.72 7.21
CA PHE A 18 16.22 -9.39 6.79
C PHE A 18 15.18 -10.15 7.63
N ASP A 19 15.35 -11.47 7.80
CA ASP A 19 14.45 -12.30 8.60
C ASP A 19 14.42 -11.84 10.07
N ARG A 20 15.58 -11.51 10.65
CA ARG A 20 15.63 -10.92 12.00
C ARG A 20 14.91 -9.59 12.08
N HIS A 21 15.04 -8.75 11.06
CA HIS A 21 14.37 -7.46 11.00
C HIS A 21 12.85 -7.63 10.93
N VAL A 22 12.35 -8.54 10.07
CA VAL A 22 10.94 -8.89 9.95
C VAL A 22 10.39 -9.41 11.27
N GLN A 23 11.06 -10.38 11.91
CA GLN A 23 10.64 -10.92 13.22
C GLN A 23 10.61 -9.85 14.33
N SER A 24 11.58 -8.93 14.32
CA SER A 24 11.63 -7.79 15.24
C SER A 24 10.44 -6.85 15.02
N LEU A 25 10.11 -6.54 13.76
CA LEU A 25 8.94 -5.73 13.41
C LEU A 25 7.64 -6.41 13.79
N GLU A 26 7.46 -7.70 13.50
CA GLU A 26 6.29 -8.48 13.92
C GLU A 26 6.07 -8.43 15.43
N THR A 27 7.14 -8.62 16.20
CA THR A 27 7.10 -8.59 17.67
C THR A 27 6.70 -7.20 18.18
N ARG A 28 7.28 -6.14 17.61
CA ARG A 28 6.95 -4.74 17.98
C ARG A 28 5.53 -4.39 17.62
N THR A 29 5.08 -4.73 16.41
CA THR A 29 3.71 -4.49 15.94
C THR A 29 2.70 -5.19 16.83
N ARG A 30 2.93 -6.46 17.19
CA ARG A 30 2.06 -7.20 18.13
C ARG A 30 2.02 -6.53 19.49
N ARG A 31 3.16 -6.06 20.01
CA ARG A 31 3.22 -5.35 21.29
C ARG A 31 2.46 -4.02 21.23
N ILE A 32 2.63 -3.23 20.18
CA ILE A 32 1.88 -1.99 19.97
C ILE A 32 0.39 -2.30 19.96
N LEU A 33 -0.07 -3.23 19.13
CA LEU A 33 -1.49 -3.58 19.03
C LEU A 33 -2.09 -4.13 20.34
N SER A 34 -1.27 -4.79 21.19
CA SER A 34 -1.72 -5.22 22.52
C SER A 34 -1.95 -4.07 23.50
N CYS A 35 -1.26 -2.94 23.33
CA CYS A 35 -1.39 -1.75 24.17
C CYS A 35 -2.33 -0.70 23.57
N THR A 36 -2.33 -0.57 22.24
CA THR A 36 -3.06 0.43 21.45
C THR A 36 -3.75 -0.26 20.27
N PRO A 37 -4.84 -1.01 20.51
CA PRO A 37 -5.54 -1.75 19.45
C PRO A 37 -6.24 -0.85 18.43
N ARG A 38 -6.25 0.47 18.66
CA ARG A 38 -6.77 1.48 17.72
C ARG A 38 -5.68 2.15 16.87
N ASP A 39 -4.44 1.65 16.91
CA ASP A 39 -3.37 2.19 16.08
C ASP A 39 -3.49 1.67 14.63
N SER A 40 -4.02 2.53 13.76
CA SER A 40 -4.28 2.20 12.35
C SER A 40 -3.01 1.91 11.55
N PHE A 41 -1.91 2.58 11.87
CA PHE A 41 -0.65 2.34 11.19
C PHE A 41 -0.01 1.03 11.63
N ALA A 42 -0.11 0.65 12.91
CA ALA A 42 0.32 -0.66 13.37
C ALA A 42 -0.47 -1.80 12.71
N TRP A 43 -1.79 -1.64 12.50
CA TRP A 43 -2.58 -2.59 11.70
C TRP A 43 -2.11 -2.66 10.25
N LEU A 44 -1.78 -1.53 9.64
CA LEU A 44 -1.23 -1.48 8.28
C LEU A 44 0.13 -2.21 8.19
N VAL A 45 1.00 -2.02 9.18
CA VAL A 45 2.28 -2.74 9.25
C VAL A 45 2.05 -4.23 9.41
N ALA A 46 1.10 -4.64 10.25
CA ALA A 46 0.72 -6.05 10.41
C ALA A 46 0.23 -6.66 9.08
N PHE A 47 -0.61 -5.92 8.34
CA PHE A 47 -1.05 -6.31 7.01
C PHE A 47 0.14 -6.52 6.06
N GLY A 48 1.03 -5.53 5.96
CA GLY A 48 2.22 -5.58 5.09
C GLY A 48 3.14 -6.77 5.40
N LEU A 49 3.36 -7.06 6.68
CA LEU A 49 4.13 -8.22 7.13
C LEU A 49 3.42 -9.53 6.75
N GLN A 50 2.10 -9.62 6.94
CA GLN A 50 1.34 -10.83 6.63
C GLN A 50 1.35 -11.13 5.13
N VAL A 51 1.12 -10.14 4.25
CA VAL A 51 1.08 -10.34 2.79
C VAL A 51 2.46 -10.61 2.19
N ALA A 52 3.54 -10.24 2.88
CA ALA A 52 4.89 -10.63 2.49
C ALA A 52 5.12 -12.14 2.65
N HIS A 53 4.41 -12.78 3.58
CA HIS A 53 4.43 -14.24 3.77
C HIS A 53 3.36 -14.94 2.92
N GLU A 54 2.11 -14.47 3.03
CA GLU A 54 0.95 -15.09 2.38
C GLU A 54 -0.17 -14.07 2.15
N VAL A 55 -0.64 -13.99 0.90
CA VAL A 55 -1.87 -13.26 0.56
C VAL A 55 -3.07 -14.18 0.81
N SER A 56 -3.84 -13.88 1.85
CA SER A 56 -5.02 -14.67 2.26
C SER A 56 -6.15 -13.80 2.78
N ALA A 57 -7.35 -14.36 2.96
CA ALA A 57 -8.48 -13.62 3.54
C ALA A 57 -8.12 -12.98 4.91
N ARG A 58 -7.36 -13.72 5.74
CA ARG A 58 -6.87 -13.23 7.04
C ARG A 58 -5.94 -12.03 6.92
N SER A 59 -5.15 -11.94 5.85
CA SER A 59 -4.32 -10.76 5.62
C SER A 59 -5.21 -9.51 5.42
N PHE A 60 -6.30 -9.63 4.68
CA PHE A 60 -7.22 -8.53 4.44
C PHE A 60 -8.01 -8.11 5.69
N ASP A 61 -8.22 -9.00 6.67
CA ASP A 61 -8.78 -8.61 7.98
C ASP A 61 -7.90 -7.58 8.71
N LEU A 62 -6.57 -7.67 8.56
CA LEU A 62 -5.62 -6.70 9.13
C LEU A 62 -5.73 -5.35 8.42
N LEU A 63 -5.92 -5.35 7.10
CA LEU A 63 -6.18 -4.12 6.35
C LEU A 63 -7.52 -3.50 6.73
N ALA A 64 -8.56 -4.31 6.92
CA ALA A 64 -9.87 -3.86 7.42
C ALA A 64 -9.75 -3.17 8.78
N ALA A 65 -9.01 -3.76 9.72
CA ALA A 65 -8.74 -3.16 11.03
C ALA A 65 -8.01 -1.80 10.91
N SER A 66 -7.08 -1.67 9.96
CA SER A 66 -6.44 -0.37 9.66
C SER A 66 -7.47 0.67 9.20
N TYR A 67 -8.41 0.30 8.32
CA TYR A 67 -9.49 1.19 7.91
C TYR A 67 -10.43 1.60 9.05
N GLU A 68 -10.86 0.65 9.88
CA GLU A 68 -11.80 0.90 10.99
C GLU A 68 -11.24 1.84 12.06
N THR A 69 -9.93 1.76 12.30
CA THR A 69 -9.29 2.49 13.39
C THR A 69 -8.89 3.91 12.99
N SER A 70 -8.65 4.17 11.71
CA SER A 70 -8.48 5.52 11.16
C SER A 70 -8.93 5.64 9.70
N PRO A 71 -10.23 5.89 9.45
CA PRO A 71 -10.76 5.96 8.09
C PRO A 71 -10.36 7.24 7.35
N ASN A 72 -10.04 8.33 8.06
CA ASN A 72 -9.92 9.67 7.47
C ASN A 72 -8.53 10.31 7.62
N GLU A 73 -7.51 9.59 8.11
CA GLU A 73 -6.16 10.15 8.22
C GLU A 73 -5.39 9.98 6.91
N ALA A 74 -5.25 11.08 6.17
CA ALA A 74 -4.61 11.08 4.85
C ALA A 74 -3.17 10.51 4.87
N TRP A 75 -2.40 10.76 5.93
CA TRP A 75 -1.03 10.25 6.02
C TRP A 75 -0.96 8.72 6.12
N VAL A 76 -1.94 8.09 6.80
CA VAL A 76 -2.10 6.63 6.82
C VAL A 76 -2.62 6.17 5.47
N GLY A 77 -3.61 6.87 4.91
CA GLY A 77 -4.22 6.49 3.66
C GLY A 77 -3.26 6.47 2.47
N LEU A 78 -2.35 7.45 2.39
CA LEU A 78 -1.27 7.47 1.40
C LEU A 78 -0.38 6.22 1.50
N ARG A 79 -0.13 5.72 2.71
CA ARG A 79 0.65 4.50 2.94
C ARG A 79 -0.18 3.24 2.66
N ARG A 80 -1.47 3.24 2.99
CA ARG A 80 -2.39 2.15 2.66
C ARG A 80 -2.44 1.90 1.16
N ILE A 81 -2.63 2.95 0.36
CA ILE A 81 -2.76 2.76 -1.10
C ILE A 81 -1.47 2.22 -1.73
N ILE A 82 -0.29 2.53 -1.18
CA ILE A 82 0.99 2.00 -1.67
C ILE A 82 1.04 0.48 -1.53
N VAL A 83 0.58 -0.06 -0.39
CA VAL A 83 0.67 -1.51 -0.13
C VAL A 83 -0.57 -2.28 -0.58
N ALA A 84 -1.75 -1.64 -0.60
CA ALA A 84 -3.01 -2.32 -0.83
C ALA A 84 -3.42 -2.35 -2.31
N ILE A 85 -3.14 -1.30 -3.10
CA ILE A 85 -3.51 -1.26 -4.52
C ILE A 85 -2.92 -2.42 -5.33
N PRO A 86 -1.64 -2.82 -5.16
CA PRO A 86 -1.08 -3.97 -5.87
C PRO A 86 -1.85 -5.28 -5.62
N LEU A 87 -2.58 -5.36 -4.50
CA LEU A 87 -3.33 -6.54 -4.07
C LEU A 87 -4.83 -6.40 -4.31
N ALA A 88 -5.29 -5.31 -4.95
CA ALA A 88 -6.71 -4.98 -5.08
C ALA A 88 -7.52 -6.08 -5.78
N LEU A 89 -6.95 -6.77 -6.77
CA LEU A 89 -7.64 -7.87 -7.49
C LEU A 89 -7.76 -9.16 -6.66
N ALA A 90 -6.88 -9.37 -5.67
CA ALA A 90 -6.94 -10.51 -4.76
C ALA A 90 -7.82 -10.23 -3.52
N ALA A 91 -8.18 -8.97 -3.30
CA ALA A 91 -8.94 -8.56 -2.13
C ALA A 91 -10.41 -9.03 -2.21
N PRO A 92 -11.03 -9.40 -1.08
CA PRO A 92 -12.48 -9.55 -0.99
C PRO A 92 -13.18 -8.29 -1.50
N GLU A 93 -14.34 -8.45 -2.15
CA GLU A 93 -15.02 -7.37 -2.87
C GLU A 93 -15.24 -6.10 -2.03
N HIS A 94 -15.59 -6.26 -0.75
CA HIS A 94 -15.77 -5.12 0.16
C HIS A 94 -14.45 -4.39 0.47
N ILE A 95 -13.34 -5.10 0.65
CA ILE A 95 -12.02 -4.52 0.88
C ILE A 95 -11.49 -3.86 -0.40
N GLN A 96 -11.71 -4.50 -1.56
CA GLN A 96 -11.37 -3.90 -2.85
C GLN A 96 -12.07 -2.54 -3.02
N ARG A 97 -13.35 -2.44 -2.68
CA ARG A 97 -14.06 -1.14 -2.68
C ARG A 97 -13.38 -0.12 -1.77
N MET A 98 -13.02 -0.49 -0.55
CA MET A 98 -12.36 0.42 0.39
C MET A 98 -11.02 0.94 -0.14
N ILE A 99 -10.21 0.08 -0.76
CA ILE A 99 -8.93 0.45 -1.39
C ILE A 99 -9.16 1.48 -2.50
N LEU A 100 -10.12 1.20 -3.39
CA LEU A 100 -10.42 2.05 -4.54
C LEU A 100 -11.06 3.38 -4.12
N ASP A 101 -11.93 3.37 -3.11
CA ASP A 101 -12.57 4.56 -2.56
C ASP A 101 -11.55 5.46 -1.85
N GLU A 102 -10.58 4.88 -1.14
CA GLU A 102 -9.49 5.62 -0.52
C GLU A 102 -8.61 6.32 -1.56
N PHE A 103 -8.21 5.61 -2.61
CA PHE A 103 -7.48 6.21 -3.73
C PHE A 103 -8.23 7.42 -4.30
N GLN A 104 -9.53 7.24 -4.58
CA GLN A 104 -10.38 8.31 -5.08
C GLN A 104 -10.45 9.49 -4.10
N ASN A 105 -10.63 9.20 -2.81
CA ASN A 105 -10.70 10.20 -1.75
C ASN A 105 -9.41 11.00 -1.64
N LEU A 106 -8.24 10.38 -1.73
CA LEU A 106 -6.96 11.08 -1.69
C LEU A 106 -6.83 12.08 -2.85
N VAL A 107 -7.16 11.66 -4.06
CA VAL A 107 -7.16 12.55 -5.23
C VAL A 107 -8.19 13.68 -5.09
N ARG A 108 -9.39 13.36 -4.60
CA ARG A 108 -10.45 14.35 -4.33
C ARG A 108 -9.98 15.42 -3.34
N HIS A 109 -9.23 15.03 -2.32
CA HIS A 109 -8.67 15.92 -1.29
C HIS A 109 -7.28 16.47 -1.64
N ARG A 110 -6.89 16.45 -2.93
CA ARG A 110 -5.68 17.08 -3.47
C ARG A 110 -4.36 16.41 -3.06
N PHE A 111 -4.37 15.23 -2.46
CA PHE A 111 -3.18 14.42 -2.26
C PHE A 111 -2.86 13.64 -3.54
N VAL A 112 -2.33 14.30 -4.57
CA VAL A 112 -2.24 13.72 -5.93
C VAL A 112 -0.92 13.00 -6.23
N GLU A 113 0.19 13.37 -5.59
CA GLU A 113 1.52 12.84 -5.94
C GLU A 113 1.60 11.31 -5.77
N ILE A 114 1.27 10.79 -4.60
CA ILE A 114 1.36 9.34 -4.33
C ILE A 114 0.33 8.56 -5.16
N PRO A 115 -0.97 8.94 -5.22
CA PRO A 115 -1.92 8.29 -6.13
C PRO A 115 -1.45 8.27 -7.59
N ALA A 116 -0.88 9.35 -8.12
CA ALA A 116 -0.37 9.39 -9.49
C ALA A 116 0.76 8.37 -9.69
N ARG A 117 1.71 8.28 -8.75
CA ARG A 117 2.78 7.28 -8.78
C ARG A 117 2.24 5.85 -8.68
N VAL A 118 1.28 5.60 -7.80
CA VAL A 118 0.68 4.26 -7.66
C VAL A 118 -0.06 3.87 -8.95
N TYR A 119 -0.84 4.78 -9.53
CA TYR A 119 -1.51 4.56 -10.82
C TYR A 119 -0.50 4.29 -11.94
N PHE A 120 0.57 5.09 -12.01
CA PHE A 120 1.58 4.99 -13.06
C PHE A 120 2.29 3.62 -13.05
N ASN A 121 2.58 3.09 -11.87
CA ASN A 121 3.26 1.81 -11.69
C ASN A 121 2.29 0.60 -11.66
N ALA A 122 0.97 0.83 -11.65
CA ALA A 122 0.00 -0.25 -11.58
C ALA A 122 -0.04 -1.07 -12.90
N PRO A 123 -0.21 -2.41 -12.82
CA PRO A 123 -0.58 -3.26 -13.95
C PRO A 123 -1.85 -2.77 -14.65
N ALA A 124 -2.04 -3.15 -15.92
CA ALA A 124 -3.12 -2.64 -16.76
C ALA A 124 -4.52 -2.88 -16.15
N GLU A 125 -4.74 -4.04 -15.54
CA GLU A 125 -6.00 -4.44 -14.93
C GLU A 125 -6.32 -3.58 -13.69
N ILE A 126 -5.33 -3.34 -12.84
CA ILE A 126 -5.47 -2.46 -11.67
C ILE A 126 -5.65 -1.02 -12.14
N ARG A 127 -4.90 -0.58 -13.15
CA ARG A 127 -5.01 0.77 -13.71
C ARG A 127 -6.42 1.04 -14.24
N ALA A 128 -7.06 0.06 -14.90
CA ALA A 128 -8.44 0.18 -15.36
C ALA A 128 -9.42 0.38 -14.18
N LEU A 129 -9.21 -0.32 -13.06
CA LEU A 129 -10.01 -0.10 -11.85
C LEU A 129 -9.81 1.33 -11.30
N LEU A 130 -8.58 1.80 -11.23
CA LEU A 130 -8.27 3.16 -10.75
C LEU A 130 -8.81 4.24 -11.69
N GLU A 131 -8.72 4.03 -13.01
CA GLU A 131 -9.27 4.92 -14.03
C GLU A 131 -10.77 5.14 -13.82
N SER A 132 -11.53 4.06 -13.58
CA SER A 132 -12.96 4.16 -13.29
C SER A 132 -13.28 5.05 -12.08
N ARG A 133 -12.35 5.14 -11.11
CA ARG A 133 -12.49 6.01 -9.93
C ARG A 133 -12.12 7.46 -10.23
N ILE A 134 -11.14 7.69 -11.10
CA ILE A 134 -10.76 9.01 -11.60
C ILE A 134 -11.90 9.60 -12.44
N GLU A 135 -12.56 8.81 -13.28
CA GLU A 135 -13.69 9.23 -14.11
C GLU A 135 -14.87 9.78 -13.30
N GLN A 136 -15.02 9.36 -12.05
CA GLN A 136 -16.06 9.82 -11.13
C GLN A 136 -15.67 11.12 -10.38
N LEU A 137 -14.45 11.61 -10.52
CA LEU A 137 -14.00 12.85 -9.87
C LEU A 137 -14.54 14.10 -10.58
N ASN A 138 -14.59 15.22 -9.85
CA ASN A 138 -14.91 16.51 -10.44
C ASN A 138 -13.79 16.95 -11.44
N PRO A 139 -14.10 17.85 -12.39
CA PRO A 139 -13.13 18.27 -13.42
C PRO A 139 -11.82 18.84 -12.86
N SER A 140 -11.87 19.54 -11.72
CA SER A 140 -10.69 20.13 -11.09
C SER A 140 -9.75 19.06 -10.53
N SER A 141 -10.29 18.03 -9.88
CA SER A 141 -9.49 16.90 -9.36
C SER A 141 -8.91 16.07 -10.49
N LYS A 142 -9.68 15.81 -11.57
CA LYS A 142 -9.18 15.14 -12.78
C LYS A 142 -7.99 15.90 -13.38
N LYS A 143 -8.13 17.22 -13.57
CA LYS A 143 -7.07 18.06 -14.13
C LYS A 143 -5.78 17.99 -13.30
N LEU A 144 -5.86 18.15 -11.98
CA LEU A 144 -4.67 18.06 -11.12
C LEU A 144 -4.01 16.67 -11.19
N PHE A 145 -4.81 15.60 -11.23
CA PHE A 145 -4.28 14.26 -11.33
C PHE A 145 -3.58 14.02 -12.68
N SER A 146 -4.17 14.49 -13.79
CA SER A 146 -3.54 14.44 -15.12
C SER A 146 -2.25 15.24 -15.18
N GLU A 147 -2.21 16.45 -14.63
CA GLU A 147 -0.99 17.27 -14.55
C GLU A 147 0.12 16.56 -13.77
N GLU A 148 -0.22 15.87 -12.68
CA GLU A 148 0.75 15.10 -11.92
C GLU A 148 1.25 13.87 -12.68
N LEU A 149 0.37 13.18 -13.43
CA LEU A 149 0.78 12.07 -14.30
C LEU A 149 1.72 12.49 -15.43
N GLU A 150 1.51 13.67 -16.02
CA GLU A 150 2.41 14.18 -17.08
C GLU A 150 3.83 14.41 -16.55
N LYS A 151 3.99 14.90 -15.32
CA LYS A 151 5.31 15.05 -14.67
C LYS A 151 6.05 13.73 -14.48
N LEU A 152 5.33 12.61 -14.37
CA LEU A 152 5.95 11.28 -14.24
C LEU A 152 6.35 10.69 -15.60
N ARG A 153 5.85 11.25 -16.70
CA ARG A 153 6.16 10.83 -18.08
C ARG A 153 7.33 11.61 -18.70
N SER A 154 7.56 12.84 -18.23
CA SER A 154 8.67 13.71 -18.61
C SER A 154 9.98 13.28 -17.98
#